data_AF-A0A6P8I202-F1
#
_entry.id   AF-A0A6P8I202-F1
#
_cell.length_a   1.000
_cell.length_b   1.000
_cell.length_c   1.000
_cell.angle_alpha   90.00
_cell.angle_beta   90.00
_cell.angle_gamma   90.00
#
_symmetry.space_group_name_H-M   'P 1'
#
loop_
_entity.id
_entity.type
_entity.pdbx_description
1 polymer ?
#
loop_
_entity_poly.entity_id
_entity_poly.type
_entity_poly.pdbx_seq_one_letter_code
_entity_poly.pdbx_strand_id
1 'polypeptide(L)'
;MADDLDDEWWLEDKKHNESSENQENDKKKAKKRKNSQRSERHVKGRDEDVDDENTKKKKKRKRRPKTEDITKELHGKSILNALWDTFSKSCSSKLTPLELDDLKIDDSCCLTEDSIHTGDVSELPSYLEKVIPYWKEQVEKMNKKKTTGSPLLLFVTSAATRAVELNKVLEKFKGDAKTVKLFAKHFKIEEQIKFLDSHVVHLGIGTPNRILKLLSNDSLKTSKTKYVIIDWTWRDQKLRSIADMPEVKEDLNHLLQKFVFPLAKSGKIKVGLF
;
A
#
# COMPACT_ATOMS: atom_id res chain seq x y z
N MET A 1 -8.71 1.98 20.95
CA MET A 1 -9.59 0.91 20.46
C MET A 1 -8.77 0.11 19.46
N ALA A 2 -8.74 -1.21 19.58
CA ALA A 2 -8.06 -2.05 18.60
C ALA A 2 -8.96 -2.07 17.36
N ASP A 3 -8.67 -1.22 16.38
CA ASP A 3 -9.35 -1.27 15.08
C ASP A 3 -9.00 -2.62 14.45
N ASP A 4 -9.96 -3.53 14.46
CA ASP A 4 -9.94 -4.72 13.62
C ASP A 4 -10.15 -4.25 12.17
N LEU A 5 -9.17 -4.50 11.29
CA LEU A 5 -9.22 -3.97 9.92
C LEU A 5 -10.07 -4.81 8.99
N ASP A 6 -10.71 -5.88 9.48
CA ASP A 6 -11.45 -6.80 8.62
C ASP A 6 -10.56 -7.19 7.41
N ASP A 7 -9.30 -7.52 7.72
CA ASP A 7 -8.25 -7.82 6.75
C ASP A 7 -7.96 -9.32 6.65
N GLU A 8 -8.95 -10.14 7.04
CA GLU A 8 -8.94 -11.61 6.93
C GLU A 8 -9.36 -12.11 5.54
N TRP A 9 -9.86 -11.24 4.65
CA TRP A 9 -10.32 -11.58 3.29
C TRP A 9 -9.32 -12.37 2.43
N TRP A 10 -8.01 -12.25 2.68
CA TRP A 10 -6.98 -12.99 1.93
C TRP A 10 -6.62 -14.35 2.56
N LEU A 11 -7.14 -14.65 3.75
CA LEU A 11 -7.01 -15.96 4.42
C LEU A 11 -8.17 -16.90 4.06
N GLU A 12 -9.29 -16.38 3.57
CA GLU A 12 -10.49 -17.17 3.23
C GLU A 12 -10.21 -18.22 2.14
N ASP A 13 -9.24 -17.96 1.26
CA ASP A 13 -8.76 -18.90 0.26
C ASP A 13 -8.08 -20.16 0.83
N LYS A 14 -7.70 -20.17 2.12
CA LYS A 14 -7.26 -21.40 2.79
C LYS A 14 -8.40 -22.42 2.88
N LYS A 15 -9.63 -21.96 3.11
CA LYS A 15 -10.80 -22.85 3.26
C LYS A 15 -11.26 -23.45 1.94
N HIS A 16 -11.05 -22.77 0.81
CA HIS A 16 -11.44 -23.29 -0.51
C HIS A 16 -10.51 -24.37 -1.04
N ASN A 17 -9.27 -24.45 -0.53
CA ASN A 17 -8.30 -25.48 -0.90
C ASN A 17 -8.26 -26.65 0.12
N GLU A 18 -8.75 -26.45 1.35
CA GLU A 18 -8.89 -27.49 2.38
C GLU A 18 -10.26 -28.20 2.36
N SER A 19 -11.23 -27.74 1.58
CA SER A 19 -12.59 -28.32 1.51
C SER A 19 -12.68 -29.64 0.72
N SER A 20 -11.54 -30.23 0.34
CA SER A 20 -11.47 -31.55 -0.31
C SER A 20 -10.80 -32.64 0.53
N GLU A 21 -10.61 -32.47 1.85
CA GLU A 21 -10.14 -33.57 2.70
C GLU A 21 -10.58 -33.42 4.17
N ASN A 22 -11.30 -34.45 4.65
CA ASN A 22 -11.58 -34.83 6.03
C ASN A 22 -12.60 -34.04 6.86
N GLN A 23 -13.83 -34.58 6.85
CA GLN A 23 -14.71 -34.63 8.01
C GLN A 23 -14.20 -35.69 9.00
N GLU A 24 -13.95 -35.32 10.26
CA GLU A 24 -14.54 -35.97 11.46
C GLU A 24 -13.96 -35.42 12.77
N ASN A 25 -14.89 -35.17 13.72
CA ASN A 25 -14.78 -35.19 15.19
C ASN A 25 -13.71 -34.28 15.86
N ASP A 26 -14.03 -33.48 16.88
CA ASP A 26 -14.68 -33.95 18.10
C ASP A 26 -15.27 -32.80 18.95
N LYS A 27 -16.28 -33.12 19.75
CA LYS A 27 -16.98 -32.22 20.69
C LYS A 27 -16.46 -32.39 22.12
N LYS A 28 -16.73 -31.34 22.95
CA LYS A 28 -16.73 -31.28 24.44
C LYS A 28 -15.35 -30.94 25.03
N LYS A 29 -15.18 -30.13 26.08
CA LYS A 29 -15.97 -30.01 27.32
C LYS A 29 -15.57 -28.73 28.10
N ALA A 30 -16.45 -28.35 29.02
CA ALA A 30 -16.48 -27.12 29.81
C ALA A 30 -15.65 -27.11 31.12
N LYS A 31 -15.72 -25.94 31.81
CA LYS A 31 -15.53 -25.61 33.26
C LYS A 31 -14.16 -25.02 33.65
N LYS A 32 -13.98 -24.12 34.64
CA LYS A 32 -14.81 -23.21 35.48
C LYS A 32 -13.83 -22.60 36.53
N ARG A 33 -14.18 -21.44 37.14
CA ARG A 33 -13.76 -20.85 38.46
C ARG A 33 -12.61 -19.81 38.45
N LYS A 34 -12.90 -18.54 38.82
CA LYS A 34 -12.86 -17.84 40.17
C LYS A 34 -11.47 -17.20 40.41
N ASN A 35 -11.22 -16.10 41.13
CA ASN A 35 -11.95 -15.03 41.84
C ASN A 35 -10.87 -14.22 42.60
N SER A 36 -10.85 -12.88 42.57
CA SER A 36 -10.49 -11.93 43.66
C SER A 36 -10.31 -10.52 43.06
N GLN A 37 -11.17 -9.54 43.34
CA GLN A 37 -11.30 -8.66 44.51
C GLN A 37 -10.08 -7.76 44.86
N ARG A 38 -10.28 -6.46 44.57
CA ARG A 38 -10.21 -5.29 45.48
C ARG A 38 -8.84 -4.62 45.69
N SER A 39 -8.72 -3.36 45.28
CA SER A 39 -8.87 -2.20 46.20
C SER A 39 -8.57 -0.85 45.52
N GLU A 40 -9.51 0.08 45.67
CA GLU A 40 -9.36 1.52 45.45
C GLU A 40 -8.77 2.18 46.70
N ARG A 41 -7.92 3.19 46.53
CA ARG A 41 -7.78 4.30 47.49
C ARG A 41 -7.48 5.63 46.76
N HIS A 42 -8.39 6.56 46.94
CA HIS A 42 -8.26 8.02 46.80
C HIS A 42 -7.31 8.61 47.85
N VAL A 43 -6.58 9.69 47.53
CA VAL A 43 -6.39 10.90 48.40
C VAL A 43 -6.11 12.14 47.50
N LYS A 44 -6.72 13.28 47.87
CA LYS A 44 -6.67 14.65 47.30
C LYS A 44 -5.69 15.58 48.05
N GLY A 45 -5.30 16.70 47.40
CA GLY A 45 -4.88 18.01 47.99
C GLY A 45 -3.95 18.76 47.00
N ARG A 46 -4.31 19.87 46.32
CA ARG A 46 -4.42 21.32 46.70
C ARG A 46 -3.18 21.85 47.43
N ASP A 47 -2.62 23.04 47.18
CA ASP A 47 -2.73 24.16 46.22
C ASP A 47 -1.42 25.00 46.37
N GLU A 48 -1.19 25.96 45.46
CA GLU A 48 -0.53 27.28 45.64
C GLU A 48 0.61 27.66 44.67
N ASP A 49 0.42 28.90 44.20
CA ASP A 49 1.08 29.65 43.13
C ASP A 49 2.45 30.22 43.51
N VAL A 50 3.36 30.31 42.52
CA VAL A 50 4.39 31.36 42.47
C VAL A 50 4.59 31.79 41.02
N ASP A 51 4.33 33.08 40.77
CA ASP A 51 4.65 33.86 39.58
C ASP A 51 6.18 33.92 39.36
N ASP A 52 6.64 33.67 38.13
CA ASP A 52 7.87 34.33 37.65
C ASP A 52 7.83 34.53 36.12
N GLU A 53 8.15 35.76 35.74
CA GLU A 53 8.00 36.35 34.42
C GLU A 53 9.25 36.13 33.54
N ASN A 54 9.05 36.23 32.21
CA ASN A 54 10.08 36.55 31.20
C ASN A 54 11.12 35.45 30.81
N THR A 55 11.09 34.83 29.62
CA THR A 55 11.26 35.47 28.30
C THR A 55 10.97 34.46 27.18
N LYS A 56 9.85 34.61 26.46
CA LYS A 56 9.49 33.75 25.30
C LYS A 56 10.06 34.32 23.99
N LYS A 57 11.21 33.79 23.52
CA LYS A 57 11.60 33.91 22.10
C LYS A 57 10.64 33.08 21.23
N LYS A 58 9.63 33.73 20.64
CA LYS A 58 8.69 33.13 19.68
C LYS A 58 9.44 32.63 18.44
N LYS A 59 9.74 31.34 18.38
CA LYS A 59 10.08 30.66 17.12
C LYS A 59 8.91 30.87 16.14
N LYS A 60 9.14 31.60 15.04
CA LYS A 60 8.18 31.74 13.93
C LYS A 60 7.83 30.34 13.43
N ARG A 61 6.67 29.81 13.85
CA ARG A 61 6.06 28.62 13.26
C ARG A 61 5.84 28.92 11.77
N LYS A 62 6.48 28.14 10.89
CA LYS A 62 6.11 28.11 9.46
C LYS A 62 4.60 27.83 9.39
N ARG A 63 3.85 28.76 8.78
CA ARG A 63 2.41 28.62 8.59
C ARG A 63 2.17 27.33 7.80
N ARG A 64 1.29 26.46 8.31
CA ARG A 64 0.77 25.34 7.51
C ARG A 64 -0.01 25.95 6.34
N PRO A 65 0.15 25.45 5.11
CA PRO A 65 -0.67 25.90 4.00
C PRO A 65 -2.14 25.69 4.36
N LYS A 66 -2.98 26.67 4.00
CA LYS A 66 -4.44 26.55 4.16
C LYS A 66 -4.90 25.38 3.28
N THR A 67 -5.83 24.60 3.82
CA THR A 67 -6.47 23.38 3.31
C THR A 67 -7.01 23.46 1.87
N GLU A 68 -7.05 24.64 1.25
CA GLU A 68 -7.83 24.94 0.05
C GLU A 68 -7.03 24.84 -1.28
N ASP A 69 -5.69 24.83 -1.26
CA ASP A 69 -4.86 24.89 -2.49
C ASP A 69 -4.07 23.60 -2.81
N ILE A 70 -4.43 22.45 -2.21
CA ILE A 70 -3.78 21.18 -2.55
C ILE A 70 -4.59 20.51 -3.66
N THR A 71 -4.12 20.60 -4.90
CA THR A 71 -4.70 19.87 -6.04
C THR A 71 -4.69 18.36 -5.73
N LYS A 72 -5.90 17.82 -5.61
CA LYS A 72 -6.16 16.37 -5.54
C LYS A 72 -6.27 15.74 -6.92
N GLU A 73 -6.46 16.59 -7.92
CA GLU A 73 -6.66 16.21 -9.31
C GLU A 73 -5.33 15.84 -9.96
N LEU A 74 -5.29 14.66 -10.54
CA LEU A 74 -4.22 14.24 -11.45
C LEU A 74 -4.80 13.98 -12.82
N HIS A 75 -4.23 14.65 -13.82
CA HIS A 75 -4.52 14.40 -15.22
C HIS A 75 -3.55 13.34 -15.76
N GLY A 76 -4.03 12.32 -16.49
CA GLY A 76 -3.17 11.21 -16.91
C GLY A 76 -1.96 11.59 -17.74
N LYS A 77 -2.04 12.64 -18.58
CA LYS A 77 -0.88 13.17 -19.32
C LYS A 77 0.23 13.75 -18.43
N SER A 78 -0.05 13.99 -17.15
CA SER A 78 0.91 14.53 -16.18
C SER A 78 1.55 13.44 -15.32
N ILE A 79 1.25 12.17 -15.54
CA ILE A 79 1.73 11.05 -14.70
C ILE A 79 3.26 11.01 -14.63
N LEU A 80 3.94 11.04 -15.78
CA LEU A 80 5.40 10.94 -15.83
C LEU A 80 6.03 12.11 -15.07
N ASN A 81 5.60 13.33 -15.38
CA ASN A 81 6.13 14.54 -14.75
C ASN A 81 5.87 14.54 -13.24
N ALA A 82 4.65 14.18 -12.80
CA ALA A 82 4.31 14.11 -11.39
C ALA A 82 5.20 13.11 -10.64
N LEU A 83 5.39 11.91 -11.19
CA LEU A 83 6.21 10.87 -10.57
C LEU A 83 7.70 11.25 -10.58
N TRP A 84 8.23 11.65 -11.74
CA TRP A 84 9.64 11.93 -11.96
C TRP A 84 10.10 13.19 -11.22
N ASP A 85 9.35 14.29 -11.29
CA ASP A 85 9.72 15.53 -10.61
C ASP A 85 9.73 15.33 -9.10
N THR A 86 8.77 14.56 -8.57
CA THR A 86 8.68 14.29 -7.15
C THR A 86 9.83 13.41 -6.67
N PHE A 87 10.17 12.36 -7.43
CA PHE A 87 11.31 11.49 -7.15
C PHE A 87 12.64 12.26 -7.23
N SER A 88 12.90 12.94 -8.36
CA SER A 88 14.15 13.66 -8.60
C SER A 88 14.38 14.77 -7.56
N LYS A 89 13.35 15.55 -7.21
CA LYS A 89 13.42 16.53 -6.11
C LYS A 89 13.73 15.88 -4.75
N SER A 90 13.20 14.68 -4.51
CA SER A 90 13.46 13.97 -3.25
C SER A 90 14.85 13.34 -3.17
N CYS A 91 15.45 13.04 -4.33
CA CYS A 91 16.72 12.33 -4.43
C CYS A 91 17.89 13.23 -4.87
N SER A 92 17.65 14.52 -5.16
CA SER A 92 18.66 15.45 -5.67
C SER A 92 19.86 15.67 -4.74
N SER A 93 19.72 15.36 -3.44
CA SER A 93 20.81 15.42 -2.47
C SER A 93 21.52 14.08 -2.26
N LYS A 94 20.96 12.99 -2.78
CA LYS A 94 21.45 11.60 -2.59
C LYS A 94 22.03 10.99 -3.86
N LEU A 95 21.56 11.44 -5.03
CA LEU A 95 21.96 10.92 -6.33
C LEU A 95 22.60 12.04 -7.15
N THR A 96 23.64 11.68 -7.89
CA THR A 96 24.28 12.54 -8.89
C THR A 96 23.36 12.77 -10.08
N PRO A 97 23.57 13.84 -10.88
CA PRO A 97 22.82 14.06 -12.10
C PRO A 97 22.87 12.88 -13.08
N LEU A 98 24.01 12.19 -13.15
CA LEU A 98 24.18 11.01 -14.02
C LEU A 98 23.34 9.83 -13.53
N GLU A 99 23.36 9.53 -12.23
CA GLU A 99 22.53 8.46 -11.65
C GLU A 99 21.03 8.74 -11.79
N LEU A 100 20.62 10.01 -11.73
CA LEU A 100 19.24 10.40 -12.01
C LEU A 100 18.89 10.16 -13.48
N ASP A 101 19.76 10.52 -14.42
CA ASP A 101 19.49 10.29 -15.84
C ASP A 101 19.37 8.79 -16.17
N ASP A 102 20.19 7.95 -15.53
CA ASP A 102 20.13 6.48 -15.67
C ASP A 102 18.79 5.87 -15.21
N LEU A 103 18.10 6.52 -14.28
CA LEU A 103 16.81 6.06 -13.75
C LEU A 103 15.60 6.62 -14.50
N LYS A 104 15.80 7.61 -15.37
CA LYS A 104 14.70 8.29 -16.06
C LYS A 104 13.94 7.31 -16.96
N ILE A 105 12.61 7.35 -16.84
CA ILE A 105 11.67 6.60 -17.68
C ILE A 105 10.96 7.55 -18.65
N ASP A 106 10.45 7.01 -19.75
CA ASP A 106 9.71 7.76 -20.77
C ASP A 106 8.18 7.59 -20.63
N ASP A 107 7.41 8.37 -21.37
CA ASP A 107 5.94 8.34 -21.32
C ASP A 107 5.36 6.99 -21.74
N SER A 108 6.07 6.22 -22.57
CA SER A 108 5.61 4.89 -22.95
C SER A 108 5.57 3.96 -21.75
N CYS A 109 6.35 4.22 -20.70
CA CYS A 109 6.34 3.45 -19.46
C CYS A 109 5.09 3.69 -18.60
N CYS A 110 4.29 4.70 -18.91
CA CYS A 110 3.14 5.10 -18.09
C CYS A 110 1.82 4.55 -18.64
N LEU A 111 0.93 4.17 -17.73
CA LEU A 111 -0.48 3.92 -18.03
C LEU A 111 -1.17 5.28 -18.06
N THR A 112 -1.50 5.77 -19.26
CA THR A 112 -2.15 7.06 -19.45
C THR A 112 -3.64 6.89 -19.69
N GLU A 113 -4.44 7.68 -19.00
CA GLU A 113 -5.89 7.74 -19.16
C GLU A 113 -6.31 9.21 -18.96
N ASP A 114 -7.14 9.74 -19.85
CA ASP A 114 -7.40 11.19 -19.94
C ASP A 114 -8.38 11.71 -18.87
N SER A 115 -8.85 10.88 -17.92
CA SER A 115 -9.70 11.34 -16.84
C SER A 115 -8.89 12.05 -15.75
N ILE A 116 -9.64 12.83 -14.97
CA ILE A 116 -9.16 13.45 -13.76
C ILE A 116 -9.57 12.55 -12.60
N HIS A 117 -8.60 12.15 -11.78
CA HIS A 117 -8.85 11.36 -10.58
C HIS A 117 -8.74 12.22 -9.33
N THR A 118 -9.65 12.03 -8.38
CA THR A 118 -9.72 12.81 -7.13
C THR A 118 -9.19 12.05 -5.91
N GLY A 119 -8.89 10.76 -6.09
CA GLY A 119 -8.50 9.83 -5.03
C GLY A 119 -9.69 9.17 -4.33
N ASP A 120 -10.91 9.44 -4.79
CA ASP A 120 -12.11 8.72 -4.36
C ASP A 120 -11.99 7.24 -4.79
N VAL A 121 -12.18 6.35 -3.82
CA VAL A 121 -12.06 4.91 -4.02
C VAL A 121 -13.07 4.36 -5.03
N SER A 122 -14.21 5.03 -5.21
CA SER A 122 -15.24 4.64 -6.18
C SER A 122 -14.83 4.84 -7.64
N GLU A 123 -13.85 5.70 -7.92
CA GLU A 123 -13.31 5.93 -9.27
C GLU A 123 -12.39 4.79 -9.73
N LEU A 124 -11.85 4.03 -8.77
CA LEU A 124 -10.79 3.05 -9.01
C LEU A 124 -11.18 1.94 -10.00
N PRO A 125 -12.35 1.27 -9.89
CA PRO A 125 -12.70 0.21 -10.83
C PRO A 125 -12.78 0.71 -12.27
N SER A 126 -13.39 1.88 -12.50
CA SER A 126 -13.50 2.47 -13.84
C SER A 126 -12.13 2.85 -14.40
N TYR A 127 -11.24 3.39 -13.57
CA TYR A 127 -9.86 3.65 -13.96
C TYR A 127 -9.15 2.37 -14.41
N LEU A 128 -9.18 1.31 -13.59
CA LEU A 128 -8.49 0.07 -13.91
C LEU A 128 -9.05 -0.63 -15.15
N GLU A 129 -10.36 -0.58 -15.39
CA GLU A 129 -10.98 -1.12 -16.61
C GLU A 129 -10.45 -0.43 -17.87
N LYS A 130 -10.17 0.87 -17.80
CA LYS A 130 -9.61 1.64 -18.92
C LYS A 130 -8.13 1.37 -19.13
N VAL A 131 -7.32 1.36 -18.06
CA VAL A 131 -5.85 1.20 -18.18
C VAL A 131 -5.40 -0.26 -18.28
N ILE A 132 -6.22 -1.22 -17.84
CA ILE A 132 -5.95 -2.66 -17.87
C ILE A 132 -7.16 -3.41 -18.44
N PRO A 133 -7.53 -3.18 -19.72
CA PRO A 133 -8.77 -3.72 -20.30
C PRO A 133 -8.76 -5.26 -20.43
N TYR A 134 -7.57 -5.85 -20.56
CA TYR A 134 -7.40 -7.31 -20.72
C TYR A 134 -7.16 -8.05 -19.41
N TRP A 135 -7.60 -7.51 -18.27
CA TRP A 135 -7.33 -8.08 -16.94
C TRP A 135 -7.74 -9.57 -16.85
N LYS A 136 -8.98 -9.90 -17.21
CA LYS A 136 -9.53 -11.27 -17.10
C LYS A 136 -8.71 -12.29 -17.89
N GLU A 137 -8.40 -11.98 -19.15
CA GLU A 137 -7.60 -12.84 -20.03
C GLU A 137 -6.19 -13.08 -19.47
N GLN A 138 -5.60 -12.05 -18.86
CA GLN A 138 -4.27 -12.15 -18.27
C GLN A 138 -4.27 -13.01 -16.99
N VAL A 139 -5.30 -12.89 -16.16
CA VAL A 139 -5.53 -13.75 -14.98
C VAL A 139 -5.68 -15.20 -15.39
N GLU A 140 -6.54 -15.50 -16.37
CA GLU A 140 -6.71 -16.86 -16.90
C GLU A 140 -5.40 -17.45 -17.45
N LYS A 141 -4.65 -16.66 -18.22
CA LYS A 141 -3.35 -17.06 -18.76
C LYS A 141 -2.34 -17.31 -17.65
N MET A 142 -2.39 -16.55 -16.56
CA MET A 142 -1.51 -16.75 -15.41
C MET A 142 -1.86 -18.02 -14.63
N ASN A 143 -3.15 -18.29 -14.41
CA ASN A 143 -3.63 -19.52 -13.77
C ASN A 143 -3.13 -20.79 -14.48
N LYS A 144 -3.05 -20.77 -15.82
CA LYS A 144 -2.49 -21.89 -16.61
C LYS A 144 -0.99 -22.11 -16.37
N LYS A 145 -0.23 -21.03 -16.10
CA LYS A 145 1.23 -21.10 -15.87
C LYS A 145 1.61 -21.46 -14.44
N LYS A 146 0.68 -21.34 -13.49
CA LYS A 146 0.86 -21.64 -12.05
C LYS A 146 2.11 -21.02 -11.42
N THR A 147 2.50 -19.81 -11.84
CA THR A 147 3.65 -19.11 -11.26
C THR A 147 3.29 -18.54 -9.89
N THR A 148 4.00 -18.97 -8.84
CA THR A 148 3.76 -18.53 -7.47
C THR A 148 4.47 -17.21 -7.16
N GLY A 149 3.91 -16.46 -6.21
CA GLY A 149 4.57 -15.29 -5.61
C GLY A 149 4.85 -14.11 -6.55
N SER A 150 4.24 -14.08 -7.74
CA SER A 150 4.52 -13.07 -8.76
C SER A 150 3.25 -12.42 -9.31
N PRO A 151 2.70 -11.38 -8.66
CA PRO A 151 1.44 -10.78 -9.08
C PRO A 151 1.56 -10.04 -10.43
N LEU A 152 0.46 -10.03 -11.20
CA LEU A 152 0.31 -9.25 -12.43
C LEU A 152 0.27 -7.74 -12.14
N LEU A 153 -0.46 -7.36 -11.09
CA LEU A 153 -0.67 -5.97 -10.67
C LEU A 153 -0.19 -5.79 -9.22
N LEU A 154 0.66 -4.79 -9.01
CA LEU A 154 1.02 -4.28 -7.68
C LEU A 154 0.35 -2.93 -7.46
N PHE A 155 -0.39 -2.81 -6.36
CA PHE A 155 -1.02 -1.59 -5.92
C PHE A 155 -0.31 -1.07 -4.66
N VAL A 156 0.28 0.11 -4.77
CA VAL A 156 1.13 0.72 -3.75
C VAL A 156 0.36 1.87 -3.10
N THR A 157 0.09 1.77 -1.79
CA THR A 157 -0.64 2.79 -1.03
C THR A 157 0.09 3.15 0.27
N SER A 158 -0.17 4.34 0.81
CA SER A 158 0.48 4.84 2.03
C SER A 158 0.05 4.13 3.31
N ALA A 159 -1.12 3.50 3.36
CA ALA A 159 -1.69 2.98 4.60
C ALA A 159 -2.38 1.62 4.44
N ALA A 160 -2.32 0.81 5.51
CA ALA A 160 -2.99 -0.49 5.58
C ALA A 160 -4.52 -0.37 5.51
N THR A 161 -5.11 0.62 6.18
CA THR A 161 -6.55 0.92 6.13
C THR A 161 -6.99 1.20 4.69
N ARG A 162 -6.25 2.07 4.01
CA ARG A 162 -6.49 2.43 2.61
C ARG A 162 -6.35 1.22 1.69
N ALA A 163 -5.37 0.35 1.92
CA ALA A 163 -5.25 -0.92 1.18
C ALA A 163 -6.51 -1.78 1.29
N VAL A 164 -7.14 -1.85 2.48
CA VAL A 164 -8.39 -2.60 2.67
C VAL A 164 -9.56 -1.93 1.93
N GLU A 165 -9.69 -0.61 2.01
CA GLU A 165 -10.73 0.14 1.28
C GLU A 165 -10.65 -0.09 -0.24
N LEU A 166 -9.44 0.07 -0.79
CA LEU A 166 -9.15 -0.21 -2.20
C LEU A 166 -9.47 -1.67 -2.55
N ASN A 167 -9.12 -2.62 -1.68
CA ASN A 167 -9.41 -4.03 -1.90
C ASN A 167 -10.91 -4.31 -2.04
N LYS A 168 -11.73 -3.67 -1.21
CA LYS A 168 -13.20 -3.84 -1.17
C LYS A 168 -13.89 -3.37 -2.45
N VAL A 169 -13.50 -2.21 -3.01
CA VAL A 169 -14.10 -1.71 -4.26
C VAL A 169 -13.66 -2.48 -5.50
N LEU A 170 -12.50 -3.13 -5.43
CA LEU A 170 -11.93 -3.89 -6.53
C LEU A 170 -12.57 -5.26 -6.74
N GLU A 171 -13.49 -5.70 -5.88
CA GLU A 171 -14.09 -7.04 -5.93
C GLU A 171 -14.65 -7.39 -7.32
N LYS A 172 -15.39 -6.46 -7.93
CA LYS A 172 -15.96 -6.64 -9.28
C LYS A 172 -14.89 -6.68 -10.37
N PHE A 173 -13.85 -5.86 -10.25
CA PHE A 173 -12.75 -5.80 -11.23
C PHE A 173 -11.91 -7.08 -11.19
N LYS A 174 -11.63 -7.59 -9.98
CA LYS A 174 -10.77 -8.76 -9.78
C LYS A 174 -11.38 -10.04 -10.36
N GLY A 175 -12.69 -10.26 -10.17
CA GLY A 175 -13.29 -11.58 -10.42
C GLY A 175 -12.57 -12.66 -9.62
N ASP A 176 -12.19 -13.76 -10.28
CA ASP A 176 -11.50 -14.90 -9.64
C ASP A 176 -10.01 -14.63 -9.30
N ALA A 177 -9.56 -13.39 -9.46
CA ALA A 177 -8.16 -13.02 -9.24
C ALA A 177 -7.80 -12.94 -7.75
N LYS A 178 -7.03 -13.93 -7.29
CA LYS A 178 -6.45 -13.96 -5.95
C LYS A 178 -5.63 -12.71 -5.61
N THR A 179 -5.95 -12.10 -4.47
CA THR A 179 -5.26 -10.91 -3.97
C THR A 179 -4.43 -11.23 -2.74
N VAL A 180 -3.19 -10.72 -2.69
CA VAL A 180 -2.32 -10.79 -1.51
C VAL A 180 -2.18 -9.41 -0.87
N LYS A 181 -2.40 -9.35 0.43
CA LYS A 181 -2.08 -8.18 1.26
C LYS A 181 -0.57 -8.10 1.45
N LEU A 182 0.01 -6.91 1.29
CA LEU A 182 1.45 -6.62 1.39
C LEU A 182 1.71 -5.53 2.44
N PHE A 183 1.20 -5.70 3.67
CA PHE A 183 1.46 -4.80 4.80
C PHE A 183 1.45 -5.56 6.14
N ALA A 184 2.01 -4.95 7.20
CA ALA A 184 2.45 -5.69 8.40
C ALA A 184 1.38 -6.03 9.44
N LYS A 185 0.21 -5.41 9.38
CA LYS A 185 -0.84 -5.57 10.41
C LYS A 185 -1.25 -7.05 10.49
N HIS A 186 -1.13 -7.66 11.66
CA HIS A 186 -1.51 -9.07 11.94
C HIS A 186 -0.90 -10.15 11.01
N PHE A 187 0.17 -9.84 10.26
CA PHE A 187 0.81 -10.86 9.41
C PHE A 187 2.33 -10.68 9.34
N LYS A 188 3.04 -11.67 9.91
CA LYS A 188 4.50 -11.67 9.99
C LYS A 188 5.09 -11.83 8.59
N ILE A 189 6.28 -11.26 8.39
CA ILE A 189 6.93 -11.31 7.08
C ILE A 189 7.31 -12.74 6.71
N GLU A 190 7.68 -13.57 7.68
CA GLU A 190 8.06 -14.98 7.48
C GLU A 190 6.88 -15.82 6.99
N GLU A 191 5.68 -15.57 7.52
CA GLU A 191 4.45 -16.24 7.09
C GLU A 191 4.06 -15.81 5.68
N GLN A 192 4.29 -14.54 5.34
CA GLN A 192 4.05 -14.00 4.01
C GLN A 192 4.99 -14.54 2.95
N ILE A 193 6.27 -14.71 3.30
CA ILE A 193 7.25 -15.35 2.43
C ILE A 193 6.78 -16.77 2.08
N LYS A 194 6.38 -17.57 3.09
CA LYS A 194 5.86 -18.93 2.87
C LYS A 194 4.59 -18.94 2.01
N PHE A 195 3.69 -17.99 2.22
CA PHE A 195 2.48 -17.86 1.43
C PHE A 195 2.82 -17.58 -0.04
N LEU A 196 3.66 -16.57 -0.30
CA LEU A 196 4.06 -16.19 -1.66
C LEU A 196 4.79 -17.32 -2.39
N ASP A 197 5.60 -18.12 -1.69
CA ASP A 197 6.33 -19.22 -2.33
C ASP A 197 5.41 -20.35 -2.84
N SER A 198 4.29 -20.57 -2.15
CA SER A 198 3.37 -21.68 -2.41
C SER A 198 2.09 -21.29 -3.17
N HIS A 199 1.76 -19.99 -3.26
CA HIS A 199 0.48 -19.54 -3.81
C HIS A 199 0.64 -18.72 -5.10
N VAL A 200 -0.27 -18.97 -6.04
CA VAL A 200 -0.50 -18.10 -7.20
C VAL A 200 -1.31 -16.89 -6.74
N VAL A 201 -0.78 -15.70 -6.97
CA VAL A 201 -1.40 -14.41 -6.61
C VAL A 201 -1.42 -13.52 -7.85
N HIS A 202 -2.52 -12.81 -8.08
CA HIS A 202 -2.71 -12.00 -9.29
C HIS A 202 -2.56 -10.51 -8.99
N LEU A 203 -3.07 -10.08 -7.84
CA LEU A 203 -3.01 -8.71 -7.35
C LEU A 203 -2.26 -8.69 -6.01
N GLY A 204 -1.27 -7.82 -5.87
CA GLY A 204 -0.67 -7.51 -4.58
C GLY A 204 -1.02 -6.08 -4.17
N ILE A 205 -1.55 -5.86 -2.98
CA ILE A 205 -1.88 -4.52 -2.47
C ILE A 205 -1.23 -4.26 -1.12
N GLY A 206 -0.50 -3.16 -0.99
CA GLY A 206 0.07 -2.81 0.32
C GLY A 206 1.00 -1.61 0.34
N THR A 207 1.84 -1.56 1.38
CA THR A 207 2.66 -0.38 1.68
C THR A 207 4.07 -0.50 1.09
N PRO A 208 4.71 0.63 0.69
CA PRO A 208 6.06 0.62 0.16
C PRO A 208 7.06 -0.17 1.02
N ASN A 209 7.02 0.01 2.35
CA ASN A 209 7.93 -0.68 3.27
C ASN A 209 7.91 -2.20 3.11
N ARG A 210 6.70 -2.79 3.08
CA ARG A 210 6.57 -4.24 3.05
C ARG A 210 6.80 -4.79 1.65
N ILE A 211 6.32 -4.10 0.62
CA ILE A 211 6.59 -4.45 -0.78
C ILE A 211 8.10 -4.45 -1.04
N LEU A 212 8.80 -3.40 -0.63
CA LEU A 212 10.25 -3.26 -0.77
C LEU A 212 10.99 -4.40 -0.06
N LYS A 213 10.61 -4.75 1.18
CA LYS A 213 11.23 -5.85 1.93
C LYS A 213 11.06 -7.20 1.24
N LEU A 214 9.87 -7.49 0.72
CA LEU A 214 9.57 -8.75 0.04
C LEU A 214 10.23 -8.85 -1.35
N LEU A 215 10.38 -7.72 -2.06
CA LEU A 215 11.15 -7.68 -3.30
C LEU A 215 12.65 -7.85 -3.02
N SER A 216 13.16 -7.21 -1.97
CA SER A 216 14.59 -7.22 -1.64
C SER A 216 15.10 -8.58 -1.16
N ASN A 217 14.21 -9.45 -0.65
CA ASN A 217 14.53 -10.82 -0.27
C ASN A 217 14.04 -11.87 -1.27
N ASP A 218 13.62 -11.43 -2.47
CA ASP A 218 13.15 -12.26 -3.60
C ASP A 218 11.93 -13.16 -3.30
N SER A 219 11.20 -12.89 -2.20
CA SER A 219 9.96 -13.62 -1.88
C SER A 219 8.76 -13.12 -2.70
N LEU A 220 8.73 -11.83 -3.03
CA LEU A 220 7.82 -11.26 -4.02
C LEU A 220 8.56 -11.18 -5.36
N LYS A 221 8.19 -12.06 -6.29
CA LYS A 221 8.84 -12.17 -7.60
C LYS A 221 8.18 -11.20 -8.59
N THR A 222 8.94 -10.63 -9.52
CA THR A 222 8.39 -9.71 -10.55
C THR A 222 8.28 -10.33 -11.95
N SER A 223 8.52 -11.64 -12.07
CA SER A 223 8.53 -12.37 -13.35
C SER A 223 7.23 -12.29 -14.17
N LYS A 224 6.08 -12.05 -13.52
CA LYS A 224 4.77 -11.87 -14.16
C LYS A 224 4.19 -10.48 -13.98
N THR A 225 4.85 -9.62 -13.19
CA THR A 225 4.37 -8.26 -12.95
C THR A 225 4.38 -7.48 -14.25
N LYS A 226 3.25 -6.86 -14.56
CA LYS A 226 3.05 -6.01 -15.74
C LYS A 226 2.64 -4.60 -15.36
N TYR A 227 2.01 -4.43 -14.20
CA TYR A 227 1.42 -3.17 -13.80
C TYR A 227 1.81 -2.82 -12.37
N VAL A 228 2.18 -1.56 -12.17
CA VAL A 228 2.32 -0.95 -10.84
C VAL A 228 1.42 0.27 -10.81
N ILE A 229 0.46 0.29 -9.89
CA ILE A 229 -0.39 1.45 -9.64
C ILE A 229 -0.03 2.05 -8.29
N ILE A 230 0.19 3.36 -8.24
CA ILE A 230 0.50 4.08 -7.00
C ILE A 230 -0.69 4.96 -6.65
N ASP A 231 -1.20 4.84 -5.41
CA ASP A 231 -2.29 5.64 -4.82
C ASP A 231 -1.78 7.07 -4.54
N TRP A 232 -1.72 7.86 -5.61
CA TRP A 232 -1.05 9.15 -5.70
C TRP A 232 -1.96 10.32 -5.38
N THR A 233 -3.23 10.27 -5.81
CA THR A 233 -4.21 11.35 -5.60
C THR A 233 -4.83 11.31 -4.21
N TRP A 234 -4.83 10.13 -3.56
CA TRP A 234 -5.33 9.98 -2.21
C TRP A 234 -4.58 10.90 -1.22
N ARG A 235 -5.32 11.37 -0.21
CA ARG A 235 -4.82 12.26 0.83
C ARG A 235 -5.26 11.73 2.18
N ASP A 236 -4.32 11.65 3.12
CA ASP A 236 -4.65 11.28 4.50
C ASP A 236 -5.43 12.40 5.22
N GLN A 237 -5.80 12.17 6.48
CA GLN A 237 -6.48 13.16 7.32
C GLN A 237 -5.68 14.46 7.53
N LYS A 238 -4.38 14.46 7.23
CA LYS A 238 -3.49 15.63 7.29
C LYS A 238 -3.20 16.21 5.91
N LEU A 239 -3.93 15.76 4.89
CA LEU A 239 -3.79 16.15 3.49
C LEU A 239 -2.43 15.85 2.88
N ARG A 240 -1.78 14.77 3.32
CA ARG A 240 -0.51 14.31 2.78
C ARG A 240 -0.76 13.22 1.74
N SER A 241 -0.04 13.28 0.63
CA SER A 241 0.02 12.19 -0.36
C SER A 241 1.03 11.12 0.07
N ILE A 242 1.02 9.96 -0.60
CA ILE A 242 2.04 8.93 -0.42
C ILE A 242 3.47 9.45 -0.64
N ALA A 243 3.63 10.49 -1.47
CA ALA A 243 4.91 11.11 -1.76
C ALA A 243 5.37 12.16 -0.73
N ASP A 244 4.46 12.65 0.13
CA ASP A 244 4.76 13.70 1.12
C ASP A 244 4.90 13.18 2.54
N MET A 245 4.38 11.97 2.82
CA MET A 245 4.42 11.35 4.14
C MET A 245 5.86 10.95 4.51
N PRO A 246 6.53 11.59 5.49
CA PRO A 246 7.93 11.27 5.83
C PRO A 246 8.16 9.80 6.17
N GLU A 247 7.17 9.16 6.80
CA GLU A 247 7.19 7.76 7.18
C GLU A 247 7.02 6.77 6.01
N VAL A 248 6.61 7.23 4.83
CA VAL A 248 6.36 6.38 3.63
C VAL A 248 7.29 6.75 2.47
N LYS A 249 7.59 8.05 2.31
CA LYS A 249 8.30 8.62 1.16
C LYS A 249 9.64 7.96 0.89
N GLU A 250 10.43 7.69 1.93
CA GLU A 250 11.75 7.07 1.78
C GLU A 250 11.64 5.64 1.24
N ASP A 251 10.70 4.84 1.75
CA ASP A 251 10.45 3.50 1.24
C ASP A 251 9.88 3.52 -0.18
N LEU A 252 9.04 4.50 -0.51
CA LEU A 252 8.54 4.71 -1.87
C LEU A 252 9.68 5.03 -2.83
N ASN A 253 10.57 5.96 -2.49
CA ASN A 253 11.71 6.32 -3.33
C ASN A 253 12.64 5.12 -3.57
N HIS A 254 12.92 4.33 -2.54
CA HIS A 254 13.71 3.10 -2.70
C HIS A 254 13.01 2.06 -3.57
N LEU A 255 11.69 1.90 -3.43
CA LEU A 255 10.90 1.01 -4.29
C LEU A 255 10.95 1.47 -5.75
N LEU A 256 10.80 2.78 -5.99
CA LEU A 256 10.88 3.38 -7.32
C LEU A 256 12.26 3.18 -7.95
N GLN A 257 13.31 3.56 -7.23
CA GLN A 257 14.70 3.48 -7.67
C GLN A 257 15.14 2.05 -7.95
N LYS A 258 14.90 1.11 -7.03
CA LYS A 258 15.48 -0.23 -7.12
C LYS A 258 14.69 -1.19 -8.00
N PHE A 259 13.39 -0.98 -8.13
CA PHE A 259 12.50 -1.95 -8.80
C PHE A 259 11.65 -1.31 -9.89
N VAL A 260 10.88 -0.27 -9.59
CA VAL A 260 9.89 0.23 -10.56
C VAL A 260 10.56 0.85 -11.80
N PHE A 261 11.49 1.79 -11.64
CA PHE A 261 12.13 2.43 -12.79
C PHE A 261 12.97 1.46 -13.63
N PRO A 262 13.80 0.57 -13.07
CA PRO A 262 14.53 -0.43 -13.86
C PRO A 262 13.60 -1.38 -14.64
N LEU A 263 12.50 -1.83 -14.02
CA LEU A 263 11.52 -2.70 -14.68
C LEU A 263 10.73 -1.96 -15.77
N ALA A 264 10.39 -0.69 -15.53
CA ALA A 264 9.69 0.15 -16.49
C ALA A 264 10.58 0.46 -17.71
N LYS A 265 11.83 0.89 -17.47
CA LYS A 265 12.83 1.18 -18.51
C LYS A 265 13.17 -0.04 -19.37
N SER A 266 13.11 -1.25 -18.80
CA SER A 266 13.27 -2.50 -19.56
C SER A 266 11.99 -2.98 -20.28
N GLY A 267 10.91 -2.21 -20.21
CA GLY A 267 9.63 -2.52 -20.86
C GLY A 267 8.84 -3.65 -20.21
N LYS A 268 9.25 -4.13 -19.03
CA LYS A 268 8.60 -5.26 -18.33
C LYS A 268 7.29 -4.84 -17.66
N ILE A 269 7.23 -3.62 -17.14
CA ILE A 269 6.06 -3.09 -16.45
C ILE A 269 5.61 -1.75 -17.04
N LYS A 270 4.35 -1.41 -16.79
CA LYS A 270 3.80 -0.06 -16.95
C LYS A 270 3.40 0.49 -15.58
N VAL A 271 3.54 1.80 -15.40
CA VAL A 271 3.28 2.50 -14.13
C VAL A 271 2.09 3.43 -14.29
N GLY A 272 1.08 3.27 -13.46
CA GLY A 272 -0.05 4.20 -13.37
C GLY A 272 -0.06 4.92 -12.02
N LEU A 273 -0.66 6.10 -12.00
CA LEU A 273 -0.96 6.82 -10.78
C LEU A 273 -2.47 6.91 -10.67
N PHE A 274 -3.01 6.52 -9.51
CA PHE A 274 -4.41 6.62 -9.19
C PHE A 274 -4.63 7.72 -8.16
#